data_AF-A0A6G5A1R6-F1
#
_entry.id   AF-A0A6G5A1R6-F1
#
_cell.length_a   1.000
_cell.length_b   1.000
_cell.length_c   1.000
_cell.angle_alpha   90.00
_cell.angle_beta   90.00
_cell.angle_gamma   90.00
#
_symmetry.space_group_name_H-M   'P 1'
#
loop_
_entity.id
_entity.type
_entity.pdbx_description
1 polymer ?
#
loop_
_entity_poly.entity_id
_entity_poly.type
_entity_poly.pdbx_seq_one_letter_code
_entity_poly.pdbx_strand_id
1 'polypeptide(L)'
;MASKRPAPQDSPGVSSSAPSAKKVHFEPFRIGQVSTLEEMDMKTLQFQNRKLAQRLDQRIRQESELRARVEQLEKRQTSDEGVLTVVNRYWNQLNEDLRVLLQRFDSEAWDESEQRNEAEATTSFLGMLLHWDREELDEKLAQRVQVSTRAIAKLLQAFDRLVQRNHKVMLALQGEEPPGPDGEPAMDTGRAPDLNEAVR
;
A
#
# COMPACT_ATOMS: atom_id res chain seq x y z
N MET A 1 -45.56 -32.26 26.20
CA MET A 1 -44.18 -32.78 26.12
C MET A 1 -43.41 -31.85 25.19
N ALA A 2 -42.72 -30.83 25.72
CA ALA A 2 -41.96 -29.88 24.92
C ALA A 2 -40.46 -30.16 25.13
N SER A 3 -39.80 -30.60 24.07
CA SER A 3 -38.41 -31.10 24.09
C SER A 3 -37.40 -29.97 24.31
N LYS A 4 -36.64 -30.10 25.40
CA LYS A 4 -35.47 -29.30 25.76
C LYS A 4 -34.27 -29.80 24.94
N ARG A 5 -33.58 -28.94 24.19
CA ARG A 5 -32.22 -29.21 23.68
C ARG A 5 -31.21 -28.42 24.54
N PRO A 6 -30.18 -29.05 25.13
CA PRO A 6 -29.08 -28.34 25.78
C PRO A 6 -27.97 -28.03 24.76
N ALA A 7 -27.32 -26.87 24.92
CA ALA A 7 -26.10 -26.51 24.20
C ALA A 7 -24.86 -27.06 24.95
N PRO A 8 -23.78 -27.46 24.25
CA PRO A 8 -22.55 -27.91 24.89
C PRO A 8 -21.67 -26.72 25.31
N GLN A 9 -21.04 -26.83 26.48
CA GLN A 9 -19.95 -25.97 26.96
C GLN A 9 -18.61 -26.67 26.73
N ASP A 10 -17.62 -25.92 26.23
CA ASP A 10 -16.15 -26.01 26.43
C ASP A 10 -15.50 -25.14 25.33
N SER A 11 -14.50 -24.27 25.49
CA SER A 11 -13.53 -23.95 26.56
C SER A 11 -12.86 -22.58 26.18
N PRO A 12 -11.86 -22.04 26.91
CA PRO A 12 -11.79 -20.61 27.26
C PRO A 12 -10.82 -19.74 26.44
N GLY A 13 -11.08 -18.42 26.47
CA GLY A 13 -10.06 -17.37 26.33
C GLY A 13 -9.88 -16.76 24.94
N VAL A 14 -10.45 -15.56 24.72
CA VAL A 14 -9.72 -14.32 24.39
C VAL A 14 -10.69 -13.15 24.63
N SER A 15 -10.16 -12.15 25.32
CA SER A 15 -10.80 -10.92 25.77
C SER A 15 -11.56 -10.16 24.68
N SER A 16 -12.89 -10.15 24.76
CA SER A 16 -13.71 -9.09 24.18
C SER A 16 -14.08 -8.13 25.30
N SER A 17 -13.41 -6.97 25.32
CA SER A 17 -13.82 -5.82 26.13
C SER A 17 -15.16 -5.31 25.59
N ALA A 18 -16.25 -5.96 26.01
CA ALA A 18 -17.59 -5.45 25.83
C ALA A 18 -17.66 -4.09 26.54
N PRO A 19 -18.19 -3.02 25.90
CA PRO A 19 -18.32 -1.74 26.57
C PRO A 19 -19.30 -1.96 27.72
N SER A 20 -18.83 -1.80 28.96
CA SER A 20 -19.66 -1.91 30.14
C SER A 20 -20.86 -0.98 29.93
N ALA A 21 -22.05 -1.55 29.74
CA ALA A 21 -23.27 -0.79 29.70
C ALA A 21 -23.37 -0.07 31.04
N LYS A 22 -22.96 1.21 31.08
CA LYS A 22 -23.07 2.08 32.24
C LYS A 22 -24.56 2.19 32.52
N LYS A 23 -25.08 1.31 33.38
CA LYS A 23 -26.46 1.37 33.87
C LYS A 23 -26.57 2.72 34.55
N VAL A 24 -27.28 3.64 33.90
CA VAL A 24 -27.50 4.99 34.39
C VAL A 24 -28.29 4.86 35.68
N HIS A 25 -27.60 5.05 36.81
CA HIS A 25 -28.22 5.03 38.12
C HIS A 25 -28.85 6.40 38.33
N PHE A 26 -30.17 6.47 38.27
CA PHE A 26 -30.92 7.64 38.68
C PHE A 26 -31.19 7.55 40.18
N GLU A 27 -30.96 8.63 40.91
CA GLU A 27 -31.36 8.73 42.32
C GLU A 27 -32.90 8.83 42.40
N PRO A 28 -33.56 8.01 43.25
CA PRO A 28 -35.01 8.08 43.41
C PRO A 28 -35.47 9.41 44.01
N PHE A 29 -36.32 10.15 43.30
CA PHE A 29 -36.95 11.38 43.79
C PHE A 29 -38.22 11.05 44.58
N ARG A 30 -38.31 11.53 45.83
CA ARG A 30 -39.49 11.31 46.69
C ARG A 30 -40.54 12.38 46.43
N ILE A 31 -41.69 11.98 45.90
CA ILE A 31 -42.88 12.83 45.80
C ILE A 31 -43.42 12.99 47.23
N GLY A 32 -43.43 14.21 47.77
CA GLY A 32 -44.01 14.51 49.09
C GLY A 32 -45.54 14.34 49.12
N GLN A 33 -46.17 14.47 50.29
CA GLN A 33 -47.62 14.32 50.45
C GLN A 33 -48.40 15.16 49.43
N VAL A 34 -49.49 14.60 48.92
CA VAL A 34 -50.31 15.18 47.85
C VAL A 34 -51.71 15.38 48.40
N SER A 35 -52.22 16.60 48.33
CA SER A 35 -53.46 17.00 49.01
C SER A 35 -54.64 17.13 48.04
N THR A 36 -54.36 17.31 46.74
CA THR A 36 -55.34 17.44 45.66
C THR A 36 -54.85 16.77 44.38
N LEU A 37 -55.78 16.41 43.49
CA LEU A 37 -55.47 15.86 42.16
C LEU A 37 -54.58 16.80 41.34
N GLU A 38 -54.83 18.10 41.42
CA GLU A 38 -54.07 19.15 40.73
C GLU A 38 -52.62 19.24 41.24
N GLU A 39 -52.40 19.08 42.55
CA GLU A 39 -51.05 19.01 43.14
C GLU A 39 -50.30 17.74 42.67
N MET A 40 -51.03 16.62 42.51
CA MET A 40 -50.46 15.38 41.99
C MET A 40 -49.99 15.53 40.55
N ASP A 41 -50.84 16.09 39.69
CA ASP A 41 -50.56 16.29 38.27
C ASP A 41 -49.40 17.26 38.07
N MET A 42 -49.36 18.34 38.86
CA MET A 42 -48.23 19.26 38.88
C MET A 42 -46.91 18.56 39.21
N LYS A 43 -46.87 17.75 40.28
CA LYS A 43 -45.67 16.99 40.68
C LYS A 43 -45.27 15.95 39.62
N THR A 44 -46.25 15.32 38.97
CA THR A 44 -46.02 14.35 37.89
C THR A 44 -45.39 15.02 36.66
N LEU A 45 -45.91 16.19 36.25
CA LEU A 45 -45.34 16.98 35.16
C LEU A 45 -43.91 17.43 35.47
N GLN A 46 -43.64 17.92 36.68
CA GLN A 46 -42.29 18.29 37.11
C GLN A 46 -41.32 17.11 37.04
N PHE A 47 -41.75 15.91 37.49
CA PHE A 47 -40.94 14.70 37.42
C PHE A 47 -40.64 14.29 35.97
N GLN A 48 -41.67 14.29 35.11
CA GLN A 48 -41.51 13.96 33.69
C GLN A 48 -40.55 14.95 33.01
N ASN A 49 -40.72 16.26 33.26
CA ASN A 49 -39.86 17.30 32.72
C ASN A 49 -38.39 17.12 33.16
N ARG A 50 -38.15 16.84 34.44
CA ARG A 50 -36.80 16.56 34.96
C ARG A 50 -36.17 15.32 34.32
N LYS A 51 -36.95 14.25 34.08
CA LYS A 51 -36.48 13.05 33.39
C LYS A 51 -36.18 13.30 31.92
N LEU A 52 -36.96 14.14 31.25
CA LEU A 52 -36.70 14.59 29.88
C LEU A 52 -35.42 15.41 29.81
N ALA A 53 -35.23 16.37 30.73
CA ALA A 53 -34.00 17.16 30.84
C ALA A 53 -32.76 16.28 31.01
N GLN A 54 -32.81 15.29 31.91
CA GLN A 54 -31.71 14.35 32.10
C GLN A 54 -31.40 13.52 30.84
N ARG A 55 -32.42 13.08 30.09
CA ARG A 55 -32.22 12.38 28.81
C ARG A 55 -31.62 13.31 27.76
N LEU A 56 -32.06 14.56 27.72
CA LEU A 56 -31.53 15.57 26.80
C LEU A 56 -30.05 15.83 27.08
N ASP A 57 -29.68 16.05 28.35
CA ASP A 57 -28.29 16.24 28.77
C ASP A 57 -27.41 15.05 28.37
N GLN A 58 -27.92 13.83 28.53
CA GLN A 58 -27.21 12.63 28.11
C GLN A 58 -27.01 12.60 26.59
N ARG A 59 -28.05 12.94 25.81
CA ARG A 59 -27.95 12.98 24.35
C ARG A 59 -26.98 14.05 23.87
N ILE A 60 -26.98 15.24 24.48
CA ILE A 60 -26.03 16.31 24.17
C ILE A 60 -24.59 15.86 24.44
N ARG A 61 -24.33 15.18 25.57
CA ARG A 61 -23.00 14.63 25.87
C ARG A 61 -22.57 13.62 24.82
N GLN A 62 -23.44 12.65 24.49
CA GLN A 62 -23.16 11.66 23.45
C GLN A 62 -22.89 12.31 22.09
N GLU A 63 -23.68 13.31 21.72
CA GLU A 63 -23.49 14.07 20.49
C GLU A 63 -22.13 14.80 20.49
N SER A 64 -21.76 15.43 21.59
CA SER A 64 -20.45 16.11 21.71
C SER A 64 -19.28 15.14 21.59
N GLU A 65 -19.38 13.94 22.19
CA GLU A 65 -18.37 12.88 22.09
C GLU A 65 -18.23 12.38 20.64
N LEU A 66 -19.36 12.17 19.96
CA LEU A 66 -19.37 11.75 18.55
C LEU A 66 -18.81 12.84 17.63
N ARG A 67 -19.17 14.11 17.84
CA ARG A 67 -18.64 15.26 17.08
C ARG A 67 -17.12 15.38 17.24
N ALA A 68 -16.62 15.28 18.47
CA ALA A 68 -15.18 15.29 18.74
C ALA A 68 -14.45 14.11 18.07
N ARG A 69 -15.08 12.92 18.03
CA ARG A 69 -14.52 11.75 17.36
C ARG A 69 -14.49 11.91 15.84
N VAL A 70 -15.51 12.51 15.24
CA VAL A 70 -15.53 12.85 13.80
C VAL A 70 -14.39 13.80 13.47
N GLU A 71 -14.26 14.91 14.21
CA GLU A 71 -13.18 15.89 14.01
C GLU A 71 -11.78 15.24 14.13
N GLN A 72 -11.60 14.33 15.10
CA GLN A 72 -10.34 13.60 15.24
C GLN A 72 -10.05 12.70 14.03
N LEU A 73 -11.07 12.00 13.51
CA LEU A 73 -10.92 11.12 12.35
C LEU A 73 -10.63 11.93 11.08
N GLU A 74 -11.28 13.08 10.89
CA GLU A 74 -11.02 13.99 9.76
C GLU A 74 -9.58 14.52 9.79
N LYS A 75 -9.09 14.98 10.95
CA LYS A 75 -7.70 15.43 11.10
C LYS A 75 -6.71 14.31 10.77
N ARG A 76 -6.99 13.09 11.22
CA ARG A 76 -6.16 11.92 10.91
C ARG A 76 -6.18 11.62 9.41
N GLN A 77 -7.35 11.66 8.78
CA GLN A 77 -7.48 11.44 7.34
C GLN A 77 -6.63 12.44 6.53
N THR A 78 -6.70 13.74 6.85
CA THR A 78 -5.86 14.75 6.18
C THR A 78 -4.35 14.49 6.38
N SER A 79 -3.96 14.03 7.56
CA SER A 79 -2.57 13.64 7.82
C SER A 79 -2.15 12.42 6.98
N ASP A 80 -2.99 11.39 6.91
CA ASP A 80 -2.74 10.17 6.15
C ASP A 80 -2.67 10.47 4.63
N GLU A 81 -3.52 11.37 4.11
CA GLU A 81 -3.47 11.89 2.74
C GLU A 81 -2.13 12.60 2.44
N GLY A 82 -1.61 13.36 3.40
CA GLY A 82 -0.29 13.99 3.29
C GLY A 82 0.84 12.96 3.17
N VAL A 83 0.82 11.92 3.99
CA VAL A 83 1.81 10.83 3.93
C VAL A 83 1.73 10.09 2.59
N LEU A 84 0.53 9.74 2.13
CA LEU A 84 0.32 9.08 0.83
C LEU A 84 0.88 9.92 -0.33
N THR A 85 0.68 11.24 -0.30
CA THR A 85 1.21 12.15 -1.31
C THR A 85 2.75 12.13 -1.35
N VAL A 86 3.39 12.12 -0.18
CA VAL A 86 4.86 12.07 -0.07
C VAL A 86 5.39 10.73 -0.60
N VAL A 87 4.80 9.60 -0.21
CA VAL A 87 5.18 8.26 -0.68
C VAL A 87 5.04 8.19 -2.21
N ASN A 88 3.91 8.64 -2.74
CA ASN A 88 3.65 8.65 -4.19
C ASN A 88 4.69 9.45 -4.97
N ARG A 89 5.10 10.62 -4.45
CA ARG A 89 6.13 11.46 -5.07
C ARG A 89 7.47 10.74 -5.14
N TYR A 90 7.94 10.17 -4.03
CA TYR A 90 9.21 9.46 -4.00
C TYR A 90 9.19 8.17 -4.83
N TRP A 91 8.05 7.49 -4.90
CA TRP A 91 7.89 6.33 -5.78
C TRP A 91 8.03 6.72 -7.25
N ASN A 92 7.37 7.80 -7.67
CA ASN A 92 7.48 8.30 -9.04
C ASN A 92 8.91 8.75 -9.36
N GLN A 93 9.59 9.39 -8.41
CA GLN A 93 11.00 9.74 -8.55
C GLN A 93 11.89 8.50 -8.75
N LEU A 94 11.69 7.46 -7.94
CA LEU A 94 12.42 6.19 -8.09
C LEU A 94 12.21 5.57 -9.48
N ASN A 95 10.96 5.54 -9.94
CA ASN A 95 10.64 5.03 -11.28
C ASN A 95 11.35 5.82 -12.39
N GLU A 96 11.40 7.15 -12.26
CA GLU A 96 12.10 8.00 -13.22
C GLU A 96 13.62 7.81 -13.16
N ASP A 97 14.20 7.65 -11.96
CA ASP A 97 15.63 7.36 -11.80
C ASP A 97 15.99 6.02 -12.47
N LEU A 98 15.19 4.97 -12.24
CA LEU A 98 15.35 3.67 -12.90
C LEU A 98 15.28 3.80 -14.42
N ARG A 99 14.35 4.60 -14.93
CA ARG A 99 14.19 4.89 -16.36
C ARG A 99 15.44 5.55 -16.95
N VAL A 100 15.93 6.61 -16.31
CA VAL A 100 17.14 7.34 -16.74
C VAL A 100 18.37 6.44 -16.70
N LEU A 101 18.51 5.59 -15.67
CA LEU A 101 19.60 4.61 -15.60
C LEU A 101 19.53 3.63 -16.76
N LEU A 102 18.36 3.03 -17.02
CA LEU A 102 18.18 2.07 -18.10
C LEU A 102 18.52 2.68 -19.46
N GLN A 103 18.03 3.89 -19.74
CA GLN A 103 18.31 4.63 -20.98
C GLN A 103 19.81 4.88 -21.20
N ARG A 104 20.58 5.08 -20.12
CA ARG A 104 22.04 5.29 -20.20
C ARG A 104 22.84 4.02 -20.45
N PHE A 105 22.38 2.88 -19.94
CA PHE A 105 23.11 1.61 -20.01
C PHE A 105 22.74 0.74 -21.22
N ASP A 106 21.49 0.79 -21.67
CA ASP A 106 21.02 0.01 -22.81
C ASP A 106 19.94 0.80 -23.57
N SER A 107 20.37 1.69 -24.48
CA SER A 107 19.48 2.50 -25.32
C SER A 107 18.70 1.68 -26.34
N GLU A 108 19.10 0.44 -26.62
CA GLU A 108 18.39 -0.44 -27.56
C GLU A 108 17.27 -1.25 -26.90
N ALA A 109 17.36 -1.49 -25.59
CA ALA A 109 16.26 -2.06 -24.79
C ALA A 109 15.18 -1.02 -24.42
N TRP A 110 15.32 0.22 -24.91
CA TRP A 110 14.47 1.35 -24.55
C TRP A 110 13.25 1.43 -25.49
N ASP A 111 12.09 1.02 -24.99
CA ASP A 111 10.80 1.13 -25.69
C ASP A 111 10.02 2.35 -25.18
N GLU A 112 9.95 3.41 -25.99
CA GLU A 112 9.24 4.66 -25.69
C GLU A 112 7.75 4.45 -25.36
N SER A 113 7.12 3.44 -25.96
CA SER A 113 5.67 3.24 -25.91
C SER A 113 5.23 2.59 -24.59
N GLU A 114 5.95 1.58 -24.10
CA GLU A 114 5.72 1.00 -22.77
C GLU A 114 5.91 2.06 -21.67
N GLN A 115 6.93 2.91 -21.83
CA GLN A 115 7.32 3.89 -20.83
C GLN A 115 6.28 4.99 -20.62
N ARG A 116 5.68 5.47 -21.72
CA ARG A 116 4.66 6.51 -21.67
C ARG A 116 3.39 6.03 -20.97
N ASN A 117 3.00 4.78 -21.22
CA ASN A 117 1.85 4.15 -20.56
C ASN A 117 2.10 3.94 -19.06
N GLU A 118 3.31 3.52 -18.67
CA GLU A 118 3.69 3.34 -17.25
C GLU A 118 3.72 4.67 -16.48
N ALA A 119 4.22 5.74 -17.11
CA ALA A 119 4.24 7.08 -16.52
C ALA A 119 2.82 7.65 -16.35
N GLU A 120 1.95 7.49 -17.34
CA GLU A 120 0.56 7.96 -17.27
C GLU A 120 -0.23 7.22 -16.17
N ALA A 121 -0.07 5.90 -16.07
CA ALA A 121 -0.71 5.09 -15.04
C ALA A 121 -0.28 5.47 -13.61
N THR A 122 1.01 5.77 -13.40
CA THR A 122 1.53 6.13 -12.07
C THR A 122 1.21 7.56 -11.65
N THR A 123 1.00 8.47 -12.60
CA THR A 123 0.63 9.86 -12.32
C THR A 123 -0.86 9.99 -11.99
N SER A 124 -1.71 9.16 -12.59
CA SER A 124 -3.16 9.08 -12.30
C SER A 124 -3.50 8.46 -10.94
N PHE A 125 -2.56 7.73 -10.32
CA PHE A 125 -2.80 6.89 -9.14
C PHE A 125 -3.48 7.61 -7.95
N LEU A 126 -3.01 8.80 -7.56
CA LEU A 126 -3.63 9.56 -6.45
C LEU A 126 -5.00 10.15 -6.82
N GLY A 127 -5.24 10.48 -8.10
CA GLY A 127 -6.51 11.04 -8.54
C GLY A 127 -7.66 10.04 -8.49
N MET A 128 -7.34 8.75 -8.59
CA MET A 128 -8.32 7.66 -8.56
C MET A 128 -8.53 7.04 -7.18
N LEU A 129 -7.72 7.41 -6.17
CA LEU A 129 -7.69 6.76 -4.86
C LEU A 129 -9.03 6.79 -4.10
N LEU A 130 -9.87 7.78 -4.36
CA LEU A 130 -11.22 7.89 -3.77
C LEU A 130 -12.20 6.84 -4.32
N HIS A 131 -11.91 6.27 -5.50
CA HIS A 131 -12.82 5.38 -6.23
C HIS A 131 -12.53 3.90 -5.96
N TRP A 132 -11.35 3.57 -5.45
CA TRP A 132 -10.95 2.19 -5.18
C TRP A 132 -11.38 1.75 -3.80
N ASP A 133 -11.91 0.53 -3.73
CA ASP A 133 -12.09 -0.15 -2.45
C ASP A 133 -10.76 -0.73 -1.94
N ARG A 134 -10.81 -1.41 -0.79
CA ARG A 134 -9.60 -1.95 -0.14
C ARG A 134 -8.90 -3.02 -0.97
N GLU A 135 -9.66 -3.89 -1.65
CA GLU A 135 -9.10 -5.01 -2.41
C GLU A 135 -8.53 -4.49 -3.74
N GLU A 136 -9.26 -3.60 -4.40
CA GLU A 136 -8.79 -2.91 -5.61
C GLU A 136 -7.52 -2.09 -5.35
N LEU A 137 -7.46 -1.35 -4.24
CA LEU A 137 -6.28 -0.55 -3.88
C LEU A 137 -5.04 -1.42 -3.69
N ASP A 138 -5.17 -2.58 -3.02
CA ASP A 138 -4.07 -3.51 -2.80
C ASP A 138 -3.56 -4.06 -4.14
N GLU A 139 -4.47 -4.44 -5.04
CA GLU A 139 -4.12 -4.88 -6.39
C GLU A 139 -3.38 -3.79 -7.17
N LYS A 140 -3.88 -2.54 -7.14
CA LYS A 140 -3.25 -1.40 -7.84
C LYS A 140 -1.87 -1.08 -7.28
N LEU A 141 -1.68 -1.16 -5.96
CA LEU A 141 -0.38 -1.00 -5.32
C LEU A 141 0.58 -2.12 -5.76
N ALA A 142 0.13 -3.37 -5.77
CA ALA A 142 0.92 -4.51 -6.24
C ALA A 142 1.34 -4.36 -7.71
N GLN A 143 0.42 -3.96 -8.59
CA GLN A 143 0.71 -3.67 -10.00
C GLN A 143 1.79 -2.59 -10.14
N ARG A 144 1.72 -1.53 -9.34
CA ARG A 144 2.71 -0.45 -9.36
C ARG A 144 4.09 -0.92 -8.89
N VAL A 145 4.15 -1.78 -7.86
CA VAL A 145 5.38 -2.42 -7.41
C VAL A 145 5.97 -3.31 -8.49
N GLN A 146 5.13 -4.05 -9.21
CA GLN A 146 5.54 -4.91 -10.31
C GLN A 146 6.21 -4.13 -11.45
N VAL A 147 5.71 -2.93 -11.78
CA VAL A 147 6.34 -2.04 -12.78
C VAL A 147 7.77 -1.71 -12.40
N SER A 148 7.98 -1.19 -11.18
CA SER A 148 9.33 -0.89 -10.67
C SER A 148 10.23 -2.14 -10.63
N THR A 149 9.68 -3.29 -10.25
CA THR A 149 10.42 -4.56 -10.21
C THR A 149 10.88 -4.99 -11.60
N ARG A 150 10.02 -4.83 -12.61
CA ARG A 150 10.35 -5.11 -14.01
C ARG A 150 11.42 -4.14 -14.54
N ALA A 151 11.33 -2.86 -14.19
CA ALA A 151 12.35 -1.87 -14.56
C ALA A 151 13.73 -2.24 -13.98
N ILE A 152 13.79 -2.67 -12.72
CA ILE A 152 15.03 -3.16 -12.09
C ILE A 152 15.56 -4.41 -12.83
N ALA A 153 14.69 -5.36 -13.18
CA ALA A 153 15.11 -6.55 -13.93
C ALA A 153 15.71 -6.20 -15.30
N LYS A 154 15.09 -5.25 -16.03
CA LYS A 154 15.64 -4.72 -17.29
C LYS A 154 17.01 -4.06 -17.07
N LEU A 155 17.18 -3.29 -15.99
CA LEU A 155 18.45 -2.65 -15.65
C LEU A 155 19.56 -3.68 -15.34
N LEU A 156 19.23 -4.76 -14.63
CA LEU A 156 20.17 -5.86 -14.39
C LEU A 156 20.61 -6.52 -15.70
N GLN A 157 19.68 -6.78 -16.62
CA GLN A 157 20.00 -7.34 -17.94
C GLN A 157 20.90 -6.40 -18.76
N ALA A 158 20.63 -5.09 -18.72
CA ALA A 158 21.48 -4.08 -19.36
C ALA A 158 22.90 -4.09 -18.78
N PHE A 159 23.02 -4.21 -17.45
CA PHE A 159 24.32 -4.31 -16.79
C PHE A 159 25.08 -5.57 -17.19
N ASP A 160 24.43 -6.74 -17.25
CA ASP A 160 25.05 -7.99 -17.68
C ASP A 160 25.58 -7.89 -19.12
N ARG A 161 24.79 -7.30 -20.03
CA ARG A 161 25.22 -7.04 -21.43
C ARG A 161 26.43 -6.12 -21.50
N LEU A 162 26.43 -5.05 -20.69
CA LEU A 162 27.56 -4.13 -20.61
C LEU A 162 28.83 -4.84 -20.15
N VAL A 163 28.74 -5.66 -19.09
CA VAL A 163 29.87 -6.44 -18.55
C VAL A 163 30.40 -7.40 -19.62
N GLN A 164 29.52 -8.12 -20.33
CA GLN A 164 29.91 -9.01 -21.41
C GLN A 164 30.61 -8.27 -22.56
N ARG A 165 30.08 -7.11 -22.97
CA ARG A 165 30.72 -6.28 -24.01
C ARG A 165 32.10 -5.79 -23.57
N ASN A 166 32.22 -5.33 -22.33
CA ASN A 166 33.50 -4.88 -21.78
C ASN A 166 34.52 -6.01 -21.72
N HIS A 167 34.11 -7.23 -21.34
CA HIS A 167 34.97 -8.40 -21.35
C HIS A 167 35.45 -8.76 -22.78
N LYS A 168 34.55 -8.73 -23.77
CA LYS A 168 34.92 -8.93 -25.19
C LYS A 168 35.94 -7.90 -25.68
N VAL A 169 35.74 -6.62 -25.34
CA VAL A 169 36.68 -5.55 -25.69
C VAL A 169 38.05 -5.77 -25.01
N MET A 170 38.05 -6.21 -23.76
CA MET A 170 39.30 -6.52 -23.03
C MET A 170 40.09 -7.65 -23.70
N LEU A 171 39.43 -8.74 -24.10
CA LEU A 171 40.08 -9.85 -24.83
C LEU A 171 40.64 -9.39 -26.17
N ALA A 172 39.86 -8.63 -26.94
CA ALA A 172 40.30 -8.07 -28.21
C ALA A 172 41.52 -7.14 -28.07
N LEU A 173 41.61 -6.37 -26.98
CA LEU A 173 42.77 -5.53 -26.66
C LEU A 173 44.02 -6.35 -26.25
N GLN A 174 43.84 -7.55 -25.71
CA GLN A 174 44.92 -8.47 -25.35
C GLN A 174 45.46 -9.27 -26.54
N GLY A 175 44.85 -9.12 -27.73
CA GLY A 175 45.25 -9.84 -28.95
C GLY A 175 44.78 -11.29 -28.99
N GLU A 176 43.93 -11.72 -28.03
CA GLU A 176 43.23 -13.00 -28.10
C GLU A 176 42.00 -12.81 -29.01
N GLU A 177 41.95 -13.53 -30.14
CA GLU A 177 40.73 -13.60 -30.93
C GLU A 177 39.60 -14.17 -30.04
N PRO A 178 38.40 -13.58 -30.07
CA PRO A 178 37.28 -14.12 -29.33
C PRO A 178 37.06 -15.57 -29.78
N PRO A 179 36.85 -16.53 -28.86
CA PRO A 179 36.62 -17.92 -29.25
C PRO A 179 35.45 -17.95 -30.23
N GLY A 180 35.68 -18.56 -31.39
CA GLY A 180 34.63 -18.77 -32.39
C GLY A 180 33.43 -19.50 -31.77
N PRO A 181 32.25 -19.44 -32.39
CA PRO A 181 31.04 -20.07 -31.87
C PRO A 181 31.19 -21.56 -31.56
N ASP A 182 32.23 -22.21 -32.10
CA ASP A 182 32.52 -23.64 -31.95
C ASP A 182 33.81 -23.97 -31.18
N GLY A 183 34.47 -22.98 -30.55
CA GLY A 183 35.64 -23.23 -29.68
C GLY A 183 36.90 -23.75 -30.37
N GLU A 184 37.05 -23.54 -31.67
CA GLU A 184 38.29 -23.87 -32.39
C GLU A 184 39.35 -22.77 -32.22
N PRO A 185 40.63 -23.10 -31.93
CA PRO A 185 41.69 -22.12 -31.79
C PRO A 185 42.00 -21.45 -33.14
N ALA A 186 42.27 -20.15 -33.08
CA ALA A 186 42.68 -19.33 -34.23
C ALA A 186 43.83 -20.03 -34.98
N MET A 187 43.62 -20.27 -36.27
CA MET A 187 44.63 -20.82 -37.17
C MET A 187 45.85 -19.89 -37.15
N ASP A 188 46.94 -20.38 -36.57
CA ASP A 188 48.28 -19.80 -36.70
C ASP A 188 48.58 -19.71 -38.20
N THR A 189 48.45 -18.51 -38.77
CA THR A 189 48.90 -18.20 -40.13
C THR A 189 50.42 -18.03 -40.12
N GLY A 190 51.11 -19.06 -39.63
CA GLY A 190 52.55 -19.19 -39.68
C GLY A 190 53.02 -19.27 -41.12
N ARG A 191 53.63 -18.16 -41.57
CA ARG A 191 54.72 -18.05 -42.56
C ARG A 191 54.63 -18.98 -43.78
N ALA A 192 54.29 -18.40 -44.94
CA ALA A 192 54.35 -19.06 -46.23
C ALA A 192 55.69 -19.81 -46.45
N PRO A 193 55.67 -21.07 -46.93
CA PRO A 193 56.89 -21.78 -47.25
C PRO A 193 57.54 -21.14 -48.47
N ASP A 194 58.82 -20.78 -48.33
CA ASP A 194 59.65 -20.25 -49.42
C ASP A 194 59.90 -21.37 -50.43
N LEU A 195 59.35 -21.23 -51.64
CA LEU A 195 59.36 -22.26 -52.70
C LEU A 195 60.71 -22.38 -53.43
N ASN A 196 61.79 -21.81 -52.91
CA ASN A 196 63.05 -21.65 -53.66
C ASN A 196 64.19 -22.62 -53.31
N GLU A 197 63.96 -23.65 -52.49
CA GLU A 197 65.03 -24.61 -52.11
C GLU A 197 64.94 -26.00 -52.78
N ALA A 198 64.01 -26.22 -53.72
CA ALA A 198 63.84 -27.51 -54.40
C ALA A 198 64.60 -27.68 -55.73
N VAL A 199 65.55 -26.80 -56.04
CA VAL A 199 66.45 -26.96 -57.20
C VAL A 199 67.89 -26.69 -56.79
N ARG A 200 68.57 -27.73 -56.28
CA ARG A 200 69.99 -27.99 -56.53
C ARG A 200 70.39 -29.40 -56.17
#